data_AF-A0AA95MRL2-F1
#
_entry.id   AF-A0AA95MRL2-F1
#
_cell.length_a   1.000
_cell.length_b   1.000
_cell.length_c   1.000
_cell.angle_alpha   90.00
_cell.angle_beta   90.00
_cell.angle_gamma   90.00
#
_symmetry.space_group_name_H-M   'P 1'
#
loop_
_entity.id
_entity.type
_entity.pdbx_description
1 polymer ?
#
loop_
_entity_poly.entity_id
_entity_poly.type
_entity_poly.pdbx_seq_one_letter_code
_entity_poly.pdbx_strand_id
1 'polypeptide(L)'
;MKITGIDPTSSLLSLNKPQKTEGTSSFESMLNQYIQQTDNAVKDFETKSISLAKGEDINLHDVTIAAQKASIAVQLTTQIRDKAVEAYQEIMRMQV
;
A
#
# COMPACT_ATOMS: atom_id res chain seq x y z
N MET A 1 -14.22 53.33 -26.51
CA MET A 1 -13.84 52.47 -25.37
C MET A 1 -14.06 51.03 -25.82
N LYS A 2 -13.01 50.20 -25.83
CA LYS A 2 -12.98 48.89 -26.53
C LYS A 2 -13.86 47.87 -25.80
N ILE A 3 -14.82 47.27 -26.50
CA ILE A 3 -15.49 46.05 -26.04
C ILE A 3 -14.52 44.88 -26.24
N THR A 4 -14.01 44.34 -25.13
CA THR A 4 -13.20 43.12 -25.15
C THR A 4 -14.15 41.95 -25.42
N GLY A 5 -13.98 41.32 -26.58
CA GLY A 5 -14.62 40.06 -26.90
C GLY A 5 -14.15 38.99 -25.92
N ILE A 6 -15.12 38.31 -25.29
CA ILE A 6 -14.87 37.05 -24.60
C ILE A 6 -14.61 36.02 -25.69
N ASP A 7 -13.35 35.59 -25.83
CA ASP A 7 -12.96 34.50 -26.72
C ASP A 7 -12.93 33.19 -25.91
N PRO A 8 -14.00 32.36 -25.95
CA PRO A 8 -14.11 31.16 -25.13
C PRO A 8 -13.12 30.07 -25.56
N THR A 9 -12.37 30.25 -26.64
CA THR A 9 -11.45 29.22 -27.17
C THR A 9 -10.12 29.18 -26.41
N SER A 10 -9.70 30.27 -25.77
CA SER A 10 -8.47 30.32 -24.95
C SER A 10 -8.57 29.53 -23.64
N SER A 11 -9.77 29.44 -23.04
CA SER A 11 -10.02 28.63 -21.84
C SER A 11 -9.99 27.12 -22.11
N LEU A 12 -10.26 26.68 -23.35
CA LEU A 12 -10.25 25.26 -23.69
C LEU A 12 -8.83 24.70 -23.90
N LEU A 13 -7.86 25.53 -24.30
CA LEU A 13 -6.45 25.12 -24.40
C LEU A 13 -5.76 24.97 -23.03
N SER A 14 -6.25 25.63 -21.99
CA SER A 14 -5.70 25.51 -20.62
C SER A 14 -6.06 24.18 -19.96
N LEU A 15 -7.12 23.51 -20.42
CA LEU A 15 -7.57 22.20 -19.93
C LEU A 15 -6.74 21.02 -20.46
N ASN A 16 -5.78 21.27 -21.37
CA ASN A 16 -4.90 20.25 -21.95
C ASN A 16 -3.45 20.33 -21.45
N LYS A 17 -3.20 21.00 -20.32
CA LYS A 17 -1.97 20.70 -19.58
C LYS A 17 -2.15 19.29 -19.02
N PRO A 18 -1.30 18.30 -19.37
CA PRO A 18 -1.26 17.06 -18.61
C PRO A 18 -0.91 17.47 -17.18
N GLN A 19 -1.93 17.49 -16.33
CA GLN A 19 -1.78 17.63 -14.90
C GLN A 19 -0.93 16.44 -14.50
N LYS A 20 0.37 16.69 -14.34
CA LYS A 20 1.34 15.78 -13.79
C LYS A 20 0.68 15.22 -12.54
N THR A 21 0.23 13.98 -12.63
CA THR A 21 -0.42 13.28 -11.53
C THR A 21 0.69 13.03 -10.52
N GLU A 22 0.90 14.01 -9.64
CA GLU A 22 1.68 13.79 -8.45
C GLU A 22 0.99 12.67 -7.67
N GLY A 23 1.67 11.55 -7.56
CA GLY A 23 1.24 10.44 -6.73
C GLY A 23 0.66 9.25 -7.49
N THR A 24 1.28 8.78 -8.58
CA THR A 24 1.46 7.32 -8.64
C THR A 24 2.40 6.99 -7.49
N SER A 25 1.86 6.76 -6.28
CA SER A 25 2.62 5.96 -5.31
C SER A 25 2.86 4.65 -6.05
N SER A 26 4.08 4.46 -6.55
CA SER A 26 4.43 3.31 -7.37
C SER A 26 3.92 2.06 -6.66
N PHE A 27 3.39 1.09 -7.40
CA PHE A 27 3.00 -0.20 -6.83
C PHE A 27 4.09 -0.77 -5.90
N GLU A 28 5.35 -0.55 -6.27
CA GLU A 28 6.53 -0.81 -5.44
C GLU A 28 6.50 -0.13 -4.06
N SER A 29 6.19 1.17 -3.99
CA SER A 29 6.07 1.94 -2.74
C SER A 29 4.96 1.39 -1.85
N MET A 30 3.80 1.10 -2.45
CA MET A 30 2.67 0.50 -1.73
C MET A 30 3.01 -0.91 -1.22
N LEU A 31 3.66 -1.73 -2.05
CA LEU A 31 4.11 -3.07 -1.67
C LEU A 31 5.15 -3.00 -0.54
N ASN A 32 6.14 -2.11 -0.65
CA ASN A 32 7.14 -1.89 0.40
C ASN A 32 6.48 -1.46 1.71
N GLN A 33 5.47 -0.59 1.65
CA GLN A 33 4.70 -0.18 2.82
C GLN A 33 3.96 -1.37 3.46
N TYR A 34 3.33 -2.25 2.68
CA TYR A 34 2.65 -3.44 3.21
C TYR A 34 3.62 -4.46 3.81
N ILE A 35 4.79 -4.66 3.19
CA ILE A 35 5.86 -5.50 3.74
C ILE A 35 6.32 -4.95 5.09
N GLN A 36 6.56 -3.64 5.18
CA GLN A 36 6.93 -2.98 6.44
C GLN A 36 5.82 -3.09 7.50
N GLN A 37 4.56 -2.94 7.11
CA GLN A 37 3.43 -3.12 8.03
C GLN A 37 3.34 -4.55 8.57
N THR A 38 3.62 -5.55 7.74
CA THR A 38 3.65 -6.96 8.15
C THR A 38 4.81 -7.23 9.11
N ASP A 39 6.01 -6.72 8.82
CA ASP A 39 7.16 -6.83 9.72
C ASP A 39 6.88 -6.19 11.09
N ASN A 40 6.28 -5.00 11.10
CA ASN A 40 5.86 -4.34 12.34
C ASN A 40 4.79 -5.15 13.11
N ALA A 41 3.84 -5.77 12.41
CA ALA A 41 2.81 -6.59 13.06
C ALA A 41 3.41 -7.86 13.70
N VAL A 42 4.39 -8.49 13.05
CA VAL A 42 5.12 -9.64 13.60
C VAL A 42 5.94 -9.23 14.82
N LYS A 43 6.68 -8.11 14.75
CA LYS A 43 7.45 -7.59 15.88
C LYS A 43 6.58 -7.21 17.09
N ASP A 44 5.40 -6.63 16.86
CA ASP A 44 4.44 -6.31 17.93
C ASP A 44 3.98 -7.59 18.64
N PHE A 45 3.65 -8.63 17.87
CA PHE A 45 3.30 -9.94 18.41
C PHE A 45 4.45 -10.56 19.22
N GLU A 46 5.67 -10.56 18.68
CA GLU A 46 6.84 -11.10 19.39
C GLU A 46 7.10 -10.35 20.69
N THR A 47 7.05 -9.03 20.65
CA THR A 47 7.26 -8.19 21.84
C THR A 47 6.24 -8.52 22.92
N LYS A 48 4.94 -8.54 22.57
CA LYS A 48 3.86 -8.86 23.52
C LYS A 48 3.93 -10.29 24.03
N SER A 49 4.34 -11.24 23.17
CA SER A 49 4.54 -12.64 23.57
C SER A 49 5.68 -12.79 24.57
N ILE A 50 6.78 -12.06 24.35
CA ILE A 50 7.94 -12.07 25.25
C ILE A 50 7.57 -11.47 26.60
N SER A 51 6.91 -10.31 26.65
CA SER A 51 6.57 -9.72 27.95
C SER A 51 5.44 -10.45 28.68
N LEU A 52 4.52 -11.12 27.98
CA LEU A 52 3.62 -12.10 28.59
C LEU A 52 4.40 -13.26 29.21
N ALA A 53 5.37 -13.84 28.50
CA ALA A 53 6.20 -14.94 29.01
C ALA A 53 7.08 -14.51 30.22
N LYS A 54 7.43 -13.22 30.30
CA LYS A 54 8.16 -12.62 31.43
C LYS A 54 7.26 -12.30 32.63
N GLY A 55 5.94 -12.49 32.51
CA GLY A 55 4.98 -12.20 33.58
C GLY A 55 4.71 -10.71 33.81
N GLU A 56 5.00 -9.85 32.83
CA GLU A 56 4.58 -8.46 32.84
C GLU A 56 3.04 -8.39 32.66
N ASP A 57 2.39 -7.34 33.18
CA ASP A 57 0.93 -7.12 33.12
C ASP A 57 0.49 -6.85 31.67
N ILE A 58 0.50 -7.90 30.86
CA ILE A 58 0.02 -7.93 29.49
C ILE A 58 -1.09 -8.96 29.45
N ASN A 59 -2.26 -8.54 28.97
CA ASN A 59 -3.39 -9.42 28.84
C ASN A 59 -3.11 -10.46 27.75
N LEU A 60 -3.28 -11.75 28.07
CA LEU A 60 -3.20 -12.87 27.12
C LEU A 60 -4.05 -12.62 25.85
N HIS A 61 -5.13 -11.86 26.00
CA HIS A 61 -6.00 -11.44 24.91
C HIS A 61 -5.27 -10.58 23.85
N ASP A 62 -4.43 -9.64 24.29
CA ASP A 62 -3.67 -8.76 23.38
C ASP A 62 -2.62 -9.53 22.59
N VAL A 63 -1.98 -10.53 23.21
CA VAL A 63 -1.04 -11.44 22.54
C VAL A 63 -1.75 -12.26 21.48
N THR A 64 -2.93 -12.80 21.81
CA THR A 64 -3.72 -13.62 20.88
C THR A 64 -4.21 -12.79 19.69
N ILE A 65 -4.67 -11.55 19.91
CA ILE A 65 -5.05 -10.63 18.84
C ILE A 65 -3.84 -10.30 17.96
N ALA A 66 -2.70 -9.97 18.56
CA ALA A 66 -1.48 -9.68 17.83
C ALA A 66 -1.04 -10.89 16.98
N ALA A 67 -1.15 -12.11 17.51
CA ALA A 67 -0.86 -13.35 16.79
C ALA A 67 -1.74 -13.51 15.55
N GLN A 68 -3.06 -13.33 15.70
CA GLN A 68 -4.01 -13.42 14.60
C GLN A 68 -3.72 -12.36 13.53
N LYS A 69 -3.45 -11.12 13.96
CA LYS A 69 -3.11 -10.02 13.05
C LYS A 69 -1.84 -10.32 12.26
N ALA A 70 -0.79 -10.78 12.93
CA ALA A 70 0.45 -11.18 12.28
C ALA A 70 0.23 -12.32 11.27
N SER A 71 -0.52 -13.36 11.65
CA SER A 71 -0.85 -14.48 10.77
C SER A 71 -1.59 -14.03 9.51
N ILE A 72 -2.61 -13.19 9.65
CA ILE A 72 -3.39 -12.66 8.52
C ILE A 72 -2.51 -11.77 7.63
N ALA A 73 -1.68 -10.91 8.22
CA ALA A 73 -0.78 -10.01 7.47
C ALA A 73 0.24 -10.80 6.63
N VAL A 74 0.81 -11.88 7.18
CA VAL A 74 1.74 -12.76 6.46
C VAL A 74 1.04 -13.50 5.32
N GLN A 75 -0.17 -14.02 5.56
CA GLN A 75 -0.97 -14.68 4.53
C GLN A 75 -1.31 -13.72 3.39
N LEU A 76 -1.74 -12.50 3.71
CA LEU A 76 -2.04 -11.47 2.73
C LEU A 76 -0.79 -11.08 1.92
N THR A 77 0.35 -10.90 2.59
CA THR A 77 1.63 -10.61 1.93
C THR A 77 2.02 -11.69 0.94
N THR A 78 1.82 -12.96 1.29
CA THR A 78 2.11 -14.09 0.39
C THR A 78 1.21 -14.05 -0.84
N GLN A 79 -0.09 -13.81 -0.67
CA GLN A 79 -1.02 -13.66 -1.79
C GLN A 79 -0.66 -12.49 -2.71
N ILE A 80 -0.27 -11.34 -2.14
CA ILE A 80 0.15 -10.18 -2.93
C ILE A 80 1.43 -10.51 -3.71
N ARG A 81 2.40 -11.18 -3.09
CA ARG A 81 3.62 -11.65 -3.78
C ARG A 81 3.25 -12.56 -4.95
N ASP A 82 2.41 -13.56 -4.72
CA ASP A 82 2.03 -14.52 -5.76
C ASP A 82 1.33 -13.80 -6.93
N LYS A 83 0.39 -12.89 -6.64
CA LYS A 83 -0.29 -12.08 -7.65
C LYS A 83 0.65 -11.15 -8.42
N ALA A 84 1.66 -10.57 -7.75
CA ALA A 84 2.66 -9.74 -8.40
C ALA A 84 3.53 -10.56 -9.38
N VAL A 85 3.91 -11.78 -8.99
CA VAL A 85 4.66 -12.70 -9.87
C VAL A 85 3.81 -13.15 -11.05
N GLU A 86 2.54 -13.51 -10.83
CA GLU A 86 1.60 -13.86 -11.90
C GLU A 86 1.42 -12.70 -12.89
N ALA A 87 1.22 -11.48 -12.40
CA ALA A 87 1.07 -10.30 -13.25
C ALA A 87 2.32 -10.04 -14.11
N TYR A 88 3.52 -10.22 -13.53
CA TYR A 88 4.78 -10.14 -14.29
C TYR A 88 4.87 -11.21 -15.38
N GLN A 89 4.51 -12.46 -15.06
CA GLN A 89 4.50 -13.56 -16.01
C GLN A 89 3.49 -13.34 -17.15
N GLU A 90 2.31 -12.79 -16.85
CA GLU A 90 1.28 -12.51 -17.84
C GLU A 90 1.72 -11.43 -18.84
N ILE A 91 2.36 -10.36 -18.37
CA ILE A 91 2.94 -9.32 -19.24
C ILE A 91 3.96 -9.91 -20.21
N MET A 92 4.80 -10.85 -19.75
CA MET A 92 5.76 -11.53 -20.62
C MET A 92 5.09 -12.45 -21.65
N ARG A 93 3.95 -13.07 -21.31
CA ARG A 93 3.18 -13.91 -22.24
C ARG A 93 2.46 -13.09 -23.31
N MET A 94 2.11 -11.83 -23.04
CA MET A 94 1.50 -10.95 -24.03
C MET A 94 2.48 -10.42 -25.09
N GLN A 95 3.79 -10.41 -24.80
CA GLN A 95 4.81 -9.83 -25.69
C GLN A 95 5.50 -10.84 -26.62
N VAL A 96 5.15 -12.13 -26.56
CA VAL A 96 5.64 -13.16 -27.50
C VAL A 96 4.70 -13.39 -28.67
#